data_AF-A0A7C7QJN1-F1
#
_entry.id   AF-A0A7C7QJN1-F1
#
_cell.length_a   1.000
_cell.length_b   1.000
_cell.length_c   1.000
_cell.angle_alpha   90.00
_cell.angle_beta   90.00
_cell.angle_gamma   90.00
#
_symmetry.space_group_name_H-M   'P 1'
#
loop_
_entity.id
_entity.type
_entity.pdbx_description
1 polymer ?
#
loop_
_entity_poly.entity_id
_entity_poly.type
_entity_poly.pdbx_seq_one_letter_code
_entity_poly.pdbx_strand_id
1 'polypeptide(L)'
;KWKERKKIQTYIGTVLHAFFGIKCPDLVIGEALNFTYSRGELPKKVKRYFSSWLKGVMQTMIIMRCLRSGATYAVVNSAYTSQICSWCDCFGKRSGDIFHCLNGRCGRIVDADYNAARNVLKRYGDPDIRLFTPYKVVRSILEGRFQSVETVQPGPEKLAIRQVNPGANYLF
;
A
#
# COMPACT_ATOMS: atom_id res chain seq x y z
N LYS A 1 -25.35 -17.62 4.66
CA LYS A 1 -24.89 -16.62 5.67
C LYS A 1 -23.68 -17.06 6.50
N TRP A 2 -23.78 -18.04 7.44
CA TRP A 2 -22.62 -18.45 8.26
C TRP A 2 -21.63 -19.35 7.50
N LYS A 3 -22.14 -20.32 6.73
CA LYS A 3 -21.32 -21.21 5.89
C LYS A 3 -20.44 -20.43 4.89
N GLU A 4 -20.97 -19.39 4.26
CA GLU A 4 -20.21 -18.52 3.33
C GLU A 4 -19.13 -17.70 4.04
N ARG A 5 -19.43 -17.15 5.23
CA ARG A 5 -18.43 -16.45 6.06
C ARG A 5 -17.27 -17.36 6.41
N LYS A 6 -17.57 -18.59 6.83
CA LYS A 6 -16.54 -19.58 7.17
C LYS A 6 -15.68 -19.92 5.95
N LYS A 7 -16.27 -20.09 4.76
CA LYS A 7 -15.51 -20.30 3.50
C LYS A 7 -14.56 -19.13 3.20
N ILE A 8 -15.03 -17.89 3.30
CA ILE A 8 -14.21 -16.69 3.09
C ILE A 8 -13.07 -16.62 4.12
N GLN A 9 -13.36 -16.87 5.40
CA GLN A 9 -12.36 -16.91 6.45
C GLN A 9 -11.30 -18.00 6.22
N THR A 10 -11.72 -19.19 5.82
CA THR A 10 -10.80 -20.28 5.46
C THR A 10 -9.92 -19.87 4.29
N TYR A 11 -10.49 -19.30 3.22
CA TYR A 11 -9.74 -18.85 2.06
C TYR A 11 -8.69 -17.79 2.42
N ILE A 12 -9.06 -16.74 3.17
CA ILE A 12 -8.12 -15.73 3.68
C ILE A 12 -7.04 -16.41 4.54
N GLY A 13 -7.46 -17.33 5.39
CA GLY A 13 -6.56 -18.14 6.21
C GLY A 13 -5.52 -18.88 5.38
N THR A 14 -5.93 -19.54 4.30
CA THR A 14 -5.03 -20.27 3.39
C THR A 14 -4.07 -19.32 2.68
N VAL A 15 -4.57 -18.20 2.13
CA VAL A 15 -3.74 -17.22 1.41
C VAL A 15 -2.70 -16.61 2.35
N LEU A 16 -3.11 -16.19 3.55
CA LEU A 16 -2.18 -15.65 4.54
C LEU A 16 -1.19 -16.71 5.04
N HIS A 17 -1.60 -17.98 5.14
CA HIS A 17 -0.66 -19.05 5.50
C HIS A 17 0.41 -19.23 4.42
N ALA A 18 0.03 -19.22 3.14
CA ALA A 18 0.98 -19.26 2.04
C ALA A 18 1.90 -18.03 2.05
N PHE A 19 1.35 -16.83 2.21
CA PHE A 19 2.13 -15.58 2.25
C PHE A 19 3.20 -15.58 3.35
N PHE A 20 2.82 -15.89 4.59
CA PHE A 20 3.75 -15.98 5.73
C PHE A 20 4.62 -17.27 5.70
N GLY A 21 4.27 -18.24 4.86
CA GLY A 21 5.02 -19.49 4.68
C GLY A 21 6.16 -19.36 3.67
N ILE A 22 6.03 -18.45 2.68
CA ILE A 22 7.11 -18.14 1.72
C ILE A 22 8.25 -17.43 2.44
N LYS A 23 7.92 -16.52 3.37
CA LYS A 23 8.88 -15.83 4.23
C LYS A 23 8.23 -15.47 5.56
N CYS A 24 8.99 -15.53 6.65
CA CYS A 24 8.62 -14.94 7.93
C CYS A 24 9.10 -13.48 7.96
N PRO A 25 8.22 -12.47 7.74
CA PRO A 25 8.63 -11.08 7.84
C PRO A 25 8.77 -10.66 9.30
N ASP A 26 9.79 -9.86 9.63
CA ASP A 26 9.89 -9.19 10.93
C ASP A 26 8.93 -8.00 11.05
N LEU A 27 8.50 -7.45 9.91
CA LEU A 27 7.62 -6.30 9.80
C LEU A 27 6.61 -6.49 8.67
N VAL A 28 5.34 -6.29 8.99
CA VAL A 28 4.23 -6.23 8.03
C VAL A 28 3.59 -4.86 8.12
N ILE A 29 3.43 -4.20 6.97
CA ILE A 29 2.92 -2.83 6.89
C ILE A 29 1.62 -2.86 6.09
N GLY A 30 0.54 -2.39 6.69
CA GLY A 30 -0.74 -2.16 6.02
C GLY A 30 -1.07 -0.68 5.95
N GLU A 31 -1.97 -0.31 5.06
CA GLU A 31 -2.51 1.04 5.02
C GLU A 31 -3.86 1.15 5.76
N ALA A 32 -4.10 2.31 6.37
CA ALA A 32 -5.36 2.63 7.03
C ALA A 32 -6.47 2.89 6.01
N LEU A 33 -7.05 1.82 5.47
CA LEU A 33 -8.06 1.92 4.41
C LEU A 33 -9.43 2.32 4.94
N ASN A 34 -9.70 3.62 5.04
CA ASN A 34 -11.04 4.11 5.41
C ASN A 34 -11.95 4.36 4.20
N PHE A 35 -11.76 3.63 3.09
CA PHE A 35 -12.62 3.80 1.93
C PHE A 35 -13.93 3.01 2.07
N THR A 36 -15.03 3.63 1.65
CA THR A 36 -16.30 2.96 1.41
C THR A 36 -16.22 2.27 0.05
N TYR A 37 -16.53 0.98 -0.02
CA TYR A 37 -16.63 0.29 -1.30
C TYR A 37 -17.79 0.90 -2.10
N SER A 38 -17.48 1.71 -3.10
CA SER A 38 -18.48 2.43 -3.90
C SER A 38 -18.68 1.83 -5.30
N ARG A 39 -17.70 1.11 -5.85
CA ARG A 39 -17.74 0.56 -7.22
C ARG A 39 -18.77 -0.57 -7.40
N GLY A 40 -19.41 -0.59 -8.57
CA GLY A 40 -20.34 -1.63 -9.03
C GLY A 40 -21.79 -1.48 -8.53
N GLU A 41 -22.71 -2.18 -9.18
CA GLU A 41 -24.16 -2.24 -8.86
C GLU A 41 -24.48 -3.17 -7.68
N LEU A 42 -23.52 -3.42 -6.79
CA LEU A 42 -23.77 -4.28 -5.64
C LEU A 42 -24.72 -3.60 -4.64
N PRO A 43 -25.65 -4.35 -4.01
CA PRO A 43 -26.55 -3.79 -3.00
C PRO A 43 -25.79 -3.15 -1.84
N LYS A 44 -26.30 -2.04 -1.29
CA LYS A 44 -25.67 -1.30 -0.17
C LYS A 44 -25.25 -2.20 0.99
N LYS A 45 -26.07 -3.21 1.31
CA LYS A 45 -25.79 -4.20 2.37
C LYS A 45 -24.55 -5.04 2.10
N VAL A 46 -24.34 -5.42 0.84
CA VAL A 46 -23.17 -6.19 0.39
C VAL A 46 -21.92 -5.30 0.43
N LYS A 47 -22.02 -4.06 -0.06
CA LYS A 47 -20.93 -3.08 0.02
C LYS A 47 -20.48 -2.82 1.46
N ARG A 48 -21.43 -2.65 2.40
CA ARG A 48 -21.12 -2.49 3.84
C ARG A 48 -20.49 -3.75 4.43
N TYR A 49 -20.98 -4.93 4.05
CA TYR A 49 -20.40 -6.19 4.49
C TYR A 49 -18.92 -6.31 4.11
N PHE A 50 -18.57 -6.04 2.84
CA PHE A 50 -17.17 -6.06 2.41
C PHE A 50 -16.32 -4.95 3.05
N SER A 51 -16.84 -3.71 3.10
CA SER A 51 -16.08 -2.56 3.61
C SER A 51 -15.75 -2.67 5.11
N SER A 52 -16.64 -3.25 5.91
CA SER A 52 -16.47 -3.35 7.36
C SER A 52 -16.02 -4.74 7.82
N TRP A 53 -16.74 -5.80 7.45
CA TRP A 53 -16.50 -7.13 8.00
C TRP A 53 -15.27 -7.79 7.39
N LEU A 54 -15.16 -7.84 6.06
CA LEU A 54 -14.05 -8.53 5.40
C LEU A 54 -12.70 -7.89 5.76
N LYS A 55 -12.64 -6.56 5.70
CA LYS A 55 -11.46 -5.78 6.10
C LYS A 55 -11.05 -6.08 7.54
N GLY A 56 -12.01 -6.03 8.48
CA GLY A 56 -11.75 -6.31 9.89
C GLY A 56 -11.21 -7.74 10.10
N VAL A 57 -11.84 -8.74 9.46
CA VAL A 57 -11.38 -10.13 9.52
C VAL A 57 -9.95 -10.28 9.01
N MET A 58 -9.63 -9.67 7.86
CA MET A 58 -8.31 -9.75 7.26
C MET A 58 -7.24 -9.12 8.15
N GLN A 59 -7.51 -7.93 8.70
CA GLN A 59 -6.62 -7.24 9.63
C GLN A 59 -6.39 -8.06 10.91
N THR A 60 -7.45 -8.61 11.51
CA THR A 60 -7.33 -9.49 12.69
C THR A 60 -6.46 -10.70 12.40
N MET A 61 -6.66 -11.38 11.25
CA MET A 61 -5.87 -12.56 10.91
C MET A 61 -4.39 -12.24 10.67
N ILE A 62 -4.08 -11.08 10.11
CA ILE A 62 -2.69 -10.61 9.93
C ILE A 62 -2.06 -10.33 11.30
N ILE A 63 -2.75 -9.59 12.17
CA ILE A 63 -2.29 -9.29 13.53
C ILE A 63 -2.00 -10.58 14.30
N MET A 64 -2.93 -11.53 14.31
CA MET A 64 -2.76 -12.81 15.02
C MET A 64 -1.55 -13.60 14.50
N ARG A 65 -1.27 -13.55 13.20
CA ARG A 65 -0.08 -14.20 12.61
C ARG A 65 1.21 -13.50 13.03
N CYS A 66 1.24 -12.17 12.96
CA CYS A 66 2.40 -11.38 13.37
C CYS A 66 2.73 -11.63 14.84
N LEU A 67 1.72 -11.61 15.71
CA LEU A 67 1.88 -11.95 17.13
C LEU A 67 2.46 -13.35 17.34
N ARG A 68 2.02 -14.35 16.56
CA ARG A 68 2.50 -15.72 16.68
C ARG A 68 3.93 -15.90 16.17
N SER A 69 4.36 -15.10 15.21
CA SER A 69 5.72 -15.16 14.63
C SER A 69 6.71 -14.19 15.27
N GLY A 70 6.28 -13.34 16.21
CA GLY A 70 7.09 -12.26 16.77
C GLY A 70 7.30 -11.07 15.83
N ALA A 71 6.51 -10.98 14.75
CA ALA A 71 6.59 -9.88 13.79
C ALA A 71 5.81 -8.65 14.27
N THR A 72 6.26 -7.47 13.84
CA THR A 72 5.56 -6.22 14.07
C THR A 72 4.53 -5.98 12.97
N TYR A 73 3.30 -5.62 13.35
CA TYR A 73 2.30 -5.12 12.41
C TYR A 73 2.13 -3.60 12.56
N ALA A 74 2.39 -2.87 11.49
CA ALA A 74 2.26 -1.42 11.45
C ALA A 74 1.19 -0.98 10.46
N VAL A 75 0.54 0.15 10.77
CA VAL A 75 -0.46 0.76 9.90
C VAL A 75 -0.03 2.18 9.55
N VAL A 76 -0.05 2.52 8.26
CA VAL A 76 0.32 3.85 7.75
C VAL A 76 -0.86 4.58 7.13
N ASN A 77 -0.70 5.89 6.92
CA ASN A 77 -1.69 6.71 6.24
C ASN A 77 -1.87 6.25 4.78
N SER A 78 -3.11 6.00 4.37
CA SER A 78 -3.48 5.49 3.03
C SER A 78 -3.64 6.58 1.96
N ALA A 79 -3.52 7.87 2.32
CA ALA A 79 -3.80 8.94 1.37
C ALA A 79 -2.79 8.91 0.20
N TYR A 80 -3.36 8.77 -0.99
CA TYR A 80 -2.70 8.75 -2.30
C TYR A 80 -1.67 7.64 -2.53
N THR A 81 -1.58 6.62 -1.68
CA THR A 81 -0.67 5.47 -1.84
C THR A 81 -0.83 4.76 -3.18
N SER A 82 -2.05 4.71 -3.72
CA SER A 82 -2.36 4.13 -5.04
C SER A 82 -2.37 5.14 -6.20
N GLN A 83 -2.10 6.41 -5.93
CA GLN A 83 -2.23 7.51 -6.89
C GLN A 83 -0.91 8.22 -7.21
N ILE A 84 0.15 7.98 -6.43
CA ILE A 84 1.49 8.54 -6.70
C ILE A 84 2.44 7.49 -7.24
N CYS A 85 3.42 7.93 -8.01
CA CYS A 85 4.51 7.09 -8.49
C CYS A 85 5.52 6.83 -7.37
N SER A 86 5.74 5.56 -7.03
CA SER A 86 6.68 5.17 -5.96
C SER A 86 8.17 5.41 -6.27
N TRP A 87 8.51 5.97 -7.43
CA TRP A 87 9.88 6.36 -7.78
C TRP A 87 10.11 7.87 -7.75
N CYS A 88 9.13 8.67 -8.15
CA CYS A 88 9.30 10.12 -8.31
C CYS A 88 8.26 10.96 -7.56
N ASP A 89 7.35 10.35 -6.79
CA ASP A 89 6.27 10.99 -6.03
C ASP A 89 5.25 11.79 -6.87
N CYS A 90 5.42 11.88 -8.18
CA CYS A 90 4.45 12.51 -9.08
C CYS A 90 3.12 11.75 -9.05
N PHE A 91 2.02 12.50 -9.13
CA PHE A 91 0.69 11.94 -9.32
C PHE A 91 0.57 11.23 -10.67
N GLY A 92 -0.09 10.08 -10.64
CA GLY A 92 -0.35 9.26 -11.80
C GLY A 92 -1.82 8.96 -11.99
N LYS A 93 -2.11 8.12 -13.00
CA LYS A 93 -3.44 7.61 -13.29
C LYS A 93 -3.43 6.09 -13.20
N ARG A 94 -4.32 5.53 -12.37
CA ARG A 94 -4.59 4.09 -12.33
C ARG A 94 -5.73 3.74 -13.30
N SER A 95 -5.50 2.73 -14.13
CA SER A 95 -6.50 2.13 -15.02
C SER A 95 -6.48 0.62 -14.82
N GLY A 96 -7.48 0.09 -14.12
CA GLY A 96 -7.50 -1.33 -13.72
C GLY A 96 -6.30 -1.66 -12.82
N ASP A 97 -5.51 -2.64 -13.26
CA ASP A 97 -4.32 -3.14 -12.56
C ASP A 97 -3.03 -2.41 -12.99
N ILE A 98 -3.14 -1.41 -13.86
CA ILE A 98 -1.99 -0.65 -14.36
C ILE A 98 -1.99 0.77 -13.79
N PHE A 99 -0.82 1.21 -13.32
CA PHE A 99 -0.54 2.58 -12.93
C PHE A 99 0.35 3.26 -13.96
N HIS A 100 -0.04 4.45 -14.39
CA HIS A 100 0.71 5.31 -15.31
C HIS A 100 1.21 6.56 -14.58
N CYS A 101 2.52 6.76 -14.51
CA CYS A 101 3.10 8.00 -14.02
C CYS A 101 2.94 9.12 -15.05
N LEU A 102 2.47 10.30 -14.63
CA LEU A 102 2.25 11.44 -15.53
C LEU A 102 3.45 12.39 -15.65
N ASN A 103 4.51 12.17 -14.86
CA ASN A 103 5.77 12.88 -15.04
C ASN A 103 6.45 12.44 -16.34
N GLY A 104 6.61 13.35 -17.30
CA GLY A 104 7.25 13.06 -18.59
C GLY A 104 8.70 12.57 -18.51
N ARG A 105 9.43 12.89 -17.44
CA ARG A 105 10.79 12.37 -17.21
C ARG A 105 10.80 10.95 -16.62
N CYS A 106 9.76 10.58 -15.88
CA CYS A 106 9.66 9.27 -15.24
C CYS A 106 8.92 8.26 -16.13
N GLY A 107 7.72 8.61 -16.59
CA GLY A 107 6.93 7.87 -17.58
C GLY A 107 6.59 6.41 -17.24
N ARG A 108 6.86 5.93 -16.02
CA ARG A 108 6.71 4.51 -15.66
C ARG A 108 5.27 4.03 -15.78
N ILE A 109 5.13 2.84 -16.35
CA ILE A 109 3.90 2.05 -16.42
C ILE A 109 4.16 0.74 -15.68
N VAL A 110 3.45 0.51 -14.58
CA VAL A 110 3.72 -0.62 -13.67
C VAL A 110 2.44 -1.20 -13.12
N ASP A 111 2.52 -2.40 -12.57
CA ASP A 111 1.44 -2.97 -11.77
C ASP A 111 1.07 -2.02 -10.61
N ALA A 112 -0.23 -1.76 -10.50
CA ALA A 112 -0.74 -0.73 -9.61
C ALA A 112 -0.69 -1.14 -8.13
N ASP A 113 -0.79 -2.44 -7.84
CA ASP A 113 -0.71 -2.96 -6.48
C ASP A 113 0.75 -3.01 -6.01
N TYR A 114 1.67 -3.40 -6.89
CA TYR A 114 3.12 -3.27 -6.67
C TYR A 114 3.54 -1.84 -6.37
N ASN A 115 3.08 -0.87 -7.19
CA ASN A 115 3.36 0.54 -6.95
C ASN A 115 2.79 1.02 -5.60
N ALA A 116 1.55 0.63 -5.28
CA ALA A 116 0.93 1.00 -4.01
C ALA A 116 1.67 0.41 -2.81
N ALA A 117 2.10 -0.85 -2.88
CA ALA A 117 2.83 -1.52 -1.81
C ALA A 117 4.19 -0.83 -1.54
N ARG A 118 4.90 -0.39 -2.59
CA ARG A 118 6.12 0.42 -2.43
C ARG A 118 5.84 1.77 -1.77
N ASN A 119 4.73 2.42 -2.10
CA ASN A 119 4.32 3.67 -1.44
C ASN A 119 3.97 3.46 0.03
N VAL A 120 3.29 2.36 0.37
CA VAL A 120 2.99 1.97 1.75
C VAL A 120 4.28 1.75 2.54
N LEU A 121 5.27 1.05 1.96
CA LEU A 121 6.58 0.88 2.57
C LEU A 121 7.29 2.22 2.78
N LYS A 122 7.32 3.10 1.78
CA LYS A 122 7.94 4.44 1.88
C LYS A 122 7.26 5.32 2.94
N ARG A 123 5.97 5.12 3.18
CA ARG A 123 5.21 5.86 4.20
C ARG A 123 5.56 5.44 5.63
N TYR A 124 6.08 4.23 5.81
CA TYR A 124 6.50 3.76 7.13
C TYR A 124 7.77 4.48 7.56
N GLY A 125 7.66 5.24 8.67
CA GLY A 125 8.74 6.10 9.15
C GLY A 125 8.77 7.50 8.54
N ASP A 126 7.76 7.90 7.77
CA ASP A 126 7.64 9.25 7.23
C ASP A 126 7.39 10.28 8.36
N PRO A 127 8.28 11.27 8.56
CA PRO A 127 8.16 12.23 9.66
C PRO A 127 7.01 13.24 9.45
N ASP A 128 6.68 13.54 8.19
CA ASP A 128 5.70 14.58 7.83
C ASP A 128 4.29 13.99 7.70
N ILE A 129 4.19 12.72 7.31
CA ILE A 129 2.90 12.05 7.08
C ILE A 129 2.64 10.98 8.13
N ARG A 130 2.03 11.40 9.24
CA ARG A 130 1.55 10.53 10.31
C ARG A 130 0.23 9.85 9.93
N LEU A 131 -0.14 8.81 10.69
CA LEU A 131 -1.34 7.99 10.45
C LEU A 131 -2.62 8.82 10.23
N PHE A 132 -2.82 9.88 11.02
CA PHE A 132 -4.03 10.71 10.98
C PHE A 132 -3.86 12.04 10.25
N THR A 133 -2.73 12.26 9.54
CA THR A 133 -2.55 13.47 8.75
C THR A 133 -3.68 13.60 7.70
N PRO A 134 -4.42 14.72 7.68
CA PRO A 134 -5.55 14.89 6.76
C PRO A 134 -5.13 14.80 5.29
N TYR A 135 -5.97 14.21 4.44
CA TYR A 135 -5.63 13.96 3.03
C TYR A 135 -5.24 15.23 2.25
N LYS A 136 -5.79 16.41 2.58
CA LYS A 136 -5.40 17.68 1.95
C LYS A 136 -3.95 18.08 2.29
N VAL A 137 -3.56 17.87 3.55
CA VAL A 137 -2.19 18.13 4.02
C VAL A 137 -1.22 17.14 3.40
N VAL A 138 -1.58 15.86 3.36
CA VAL A 138 -0.77 14.82 2.68
C VAL A 138 -0.52 15.20 1.22
N ARG A 139 -1.55 15.68 0.51
CA ARG A 139 -1.40 16.12 -0.87
C ARG A 139 -0.36 17.22 -1.02
N SER A 140 -0.45 18.25 -0.18
CA SER A 140 0.46 19.40 -0.19
C SER A 140 1.91 18.96 0.05
N ILE A 141 2.13 18.04 1.00
CA ILE A 141 3.45 17.46 1.27
C ILE A 141 3.99 16.71 0.03
N LEU A 142 3.16 15.86 -0.59
CA LEU A 142 3.57 15.07 -1.75
C LEU A 142 3.86 15.96 -2.97
N GLU A 143 3.03 16.97 -3.22
CA GLU A 143 3.26 17.94 -4.29
C GLU A 143 4.56 18.74 -4.05
N GLY A 144 4.83 19.17 -2.82
CA GLY A 144 6.09 19.84 -2.46
C GLY A 144 7.32 18.96 -2.64
N ARG A 145 7.24 17.67 -2.29
CA ARG A 145 8.32 16.68 -2.52
C ARG A 145 8.60 16.45 -4.00
N PHE A 146 7.56 16.45 -4.83
CA PHE A 146 7.74 16.30 -6.27
C PHE A 146 8.45 17.53 -6.88
N GLN A 147 8.04 18.74 -6.48
CA GLN A 147 8.65 19.98 -6.96
C GLN A 147 10.13 20.09 -6.60
N SER A 148 10.52 19.67 -5.39
CA SER A 148 11.94 19.67 -4.99
C SER A 148 12.79 18.66 -5.78
N VAL A 149 12.18 17.60 -6.31
CA VAL A 149 12.85 16.64 -7.19
C VAL A 149 12.98 17.17 -8.63
N GLU A 150 12.03 18.00 -9.10
CA GLU A 150 12.10 18.59 -10.44
C GLU A 150 13.13 19.73 -10.57
N THR A 151 13.37 20.48 -9.49
CA THR A 151 14.33 21.60 -9.47
C THR A 151 15.79 21.15 -9.41
N VAL A 152 16.06 19.91 -9.01
CA VAL A 152 17.38 19.29 -9.14
C VAL A 152 17.56 18.82 -10.58
N GLN A 153 18.31 19.57 -11.38
CA GLN A 153 18.72 19.15 -12.73
C GLN A 153 19.47 17.81 -12.62
N PRO A 154 19.16 16.79 -13.46
CA PRO A 154 19.95 15.57 -13.46
C PRO A 154 21.33 15.87 -14.06
N GLY A 155 22.33 16.04 -13.20
CA GLY A 155 23.73 15.89 -13.60
C GLY A 155 23.99 14.45 -14.09
N PRO A 156 25.07 14.18 -14.84
CA PRO A 156 25.34 12.90 -15.49
C PRO A 156 25.83 11.85 -14.48
N GLU A 157 25.17 11.72 -13.33
CA GLU A 157 25.59 10.82 -12.26
C GLU A 157 24.61 9.67 -12.12
N LYS A 158 25.14 8.52 -12.54
CA LYS A 158 24.60 7.16 -12.42
C LYS A 158 23.71 7.00 -11.19
N LEU A 159 22.51 6.51 -11.44
CA LEU A 159 21.65 5.67 -10.61
C LEU A 159 22.30 5.13 -9.30
N ALA A 160 22.57 6.00 -8.33
CA ALA A 160 22.97 5.59 -7.00
C ALA A 160 21.70 5.18 -6.27
N ILE A 161 21.25 3.96 -6.56
CA ILE A 161 20.34 3.20 -5.72
C ILE A 161 20.96 3.27 -4.32
N ARG A 162 20.36 4.04 -3.39
CA ARG A 162 20.56 3.80 -1.96
C ARG A 162 20.30 2.32 -1.79
N GLN A 163 21.37 1.55 -1.57
CA GLN A 163 21.30 0.11 -1.43
C GLN A 163 20.31 -0.19 -0.32
N VAL A 164 19.08 -0.52 -0.71
CA VAL A 164 18.19 -1.28 0.14
C VAL A 164 18.91 -2.60 0.32
N ASN A 165 19.24 -2.91 1.56
CA ASN A 165 20.05 -4.06 1.95
C ASN A 165 19.67 -5.29 1.10
N PRO A 166 20.56 -5.82 0.22
CA PRO A 166 20.22 -6.90 -0.70
C PRO A 166 19.78 -8.19 -0.01
N GLY A 167 19.99 -8.31 1.31
CA GLY A 167 19.48 -9.40 2.15
C GLY A 167 18.01 -9.28 2.56
N ALA A 168 17.36 -8.14 2.34
CA ALA A 168 15.95 -7.97 2.63
C ALA A 168 15.10 -8.38 1.43
N ASN A 169 14.76 -9.67 1.33
CA ASN A 169 13.77 -10.16 0.37
C ASN A 169 12.37 -9.61 0.73
N TYR A 170 11.95 -8.51 0.14
CA TYR A 170 10.60 -7.99 0.30
C TYR A 170 9.63 -8.83 -0.53
N LEU A 171 8.66 -9.48 0.13
CA LEU A 171 7.49 -10.02 -0.54
C LEU A 171 6.43 -8.91 -0.56
N PHE A 172 5.98 -8.57 -1.76
CA PHE A 172 4.85 -7.67 -2.01
C PHE A 172 3.57 -8.50 -2.14
#